data_AF-D4JG53-F1
#
_entry.id   AF-D4JG53-F1
#
_cell.length_a   1.000
_cell.length_b   1.000
_cell.length_c   1.000
_cell.angle_alpha   90.00
_cell.angle_beta   90.00
_cell.angle_gamma   90.00
#
_symmetry.space_group_name_H-M   'P 1'
#
loop_
_entity.id
_entity.type
_entity.pdbx_description
1 polymer ?
#
loop_
_entity_poly.entity_id
_entity_poly.type
_entity_poly.pdbx_seq_one_letter_code
_entity_poly.pdbx_strand_id
1 'polypeptide(L)'
;MNLILASKSPRRKEILSKLGYTFCVIPALKDEVFKGQDIDAALKNVALSKVKEVFEKHNNDCIIGADTIVVYDGQILQKPASKTEAFKTLKMLSGKVHEVKTAVALCSPNHEVVDVVTTKSILKS
;
A
#
# COMPACT_ATOMS: atom_id res chain seq x y z
N MET A 1 -21.50 -8.79 8.85
CA MET A 1 -20.54 -7.95 8.10
C MET A 1 -19.24 -7.95 8.89
N ASN A 2 -18.21 -8.61 8.37
CA ASN A 2 -16.90 -8.72 8.99
C ASN A 2 -15.93 -7.71 8.35
N LEU A 3 -14.88 -7.34 9.09
CA LEU A 3 -13.74 -6.61 8.53
C LEU A 3 -12.70 -7.61 8.02
N ILE A 4 -12.23 -7.43 6.78
CA ILE A 4 -11.22 -8.27 6.15
C ILE A 4 -10.05 -7.40 5.69
N LEU A 5 -8.84 -7.73 6.17
CA LEU A 5 -7.60 -7.12 5.71
C LEU A 5 -7.06 -7.85 4.46
N ALA A 6 -7.10 -7.18 3.32
CA ALA A 6 -6.55 -7.62 2.05
C ALA A 6 -5.02 -7.41 1.94
N SER A 7 -4.25 -7.92 2.91
CA SER A 7 -2.79 -7.73 2.93
C SER A 7 -2.00 -8.88 3.55
N LYS A 8 -0.85 -9.21 2.95
CA LYS A 8 0.18 -10.10 3.53
C LYS A 8 1.12 -9.39 4.51
N SER A 9 1.01 -8.06 4.66
CA SER A 9 1.96 -7.26 5.44
C SER A 9 1.74 -7.45 6.95
N PRO A 10 2.74 -7.96 7.71
CA PRO A 10 2.65 -8.06 9.17
C PRO A 10 2.42 -6.70 9.84
N ARG A 11 3.04 -5.64 9.30
CA ARG A 11 2.91 -4.27 9.80
C ARG A 11 1.47 -3.73 9.71
N ARG A 12 0.75 -4.05 8.63
CA ARG A 12 -0.65 -3.60 8.47
C ARG A 12 -1.59 -4.33 9.43
N LYS A 13 -1.35 -5.62 9.67
CA LYS A 13 -2.04 -6.39 10.70
C LYS A 13 -1.82 -5.75 12.08
N GLU A 14 -0.57 -5.46 12.42
CA GLU A 14 -0.22 -4.83 13.70
C GLU A 14 -0.90 -3.47 13.90
N ILE A 15 -0.91 -2.61 12.86
CA ILE A 15 -1.58 -1.31 12.92
C ILE A 15 -3.08 -1.46 13.20
N LEU A 16 -3.79 -2.30 12.45
CA LEU A 16 -5.23 -2.49 12.66
C LEU A 16 -5.56 -3.11 14.03
N SER A 17 -4.74 -4.06 14.48
CA SER A 17 -4.90 -4.66 15.81
C SER A 17 -4.67 -3.63 16.93
N LYS A 18 -3.65 -2.76 16.80
CA LYS A 18 -3.38 -1.67 17.75
C LYS A 18 -4.50 -0.64 17.83
N LEU A 19 -5.25 -0.45 16.74
CA LEU A 19 -6.44 0.39 16.70
C LEU A 19 -7.68 -0.29 17.31
N GLY A 20 -7.58 -1.54 17.77
CA GLY A 20 -8.67 -2.26 18.43
C GLY A 20 -9.64 -2.98 17.49
N TYR A 21 -9.34 -3.07 16.19
CA TYR A 21 -10.21 -3.77 15.25
C TYR A 21 -10.04 -5.28 15.33
N THR A 22 -11.18 -5.99 15.24
CA THR A 22 -11.23 -7.44 14.99
C THR A 22 -11.46 -7.68 13.50
N PHE A 23 -10.61 -8.47 12.86
CA PHE A 23 -10.65 -8.68 11.41
C PHE A 23 -10.05 -10.03 11.00
N CYS A 24 -10.48 -10.51 9.83
CA CYS A 24 -9.86 -11.64 9.14
C CYS A 24 -8.76 -11.13 8.21
N VAL A 25 -7.76 -11.97 7.91
CA VAL A 25 -6.69 -11.62 6.95
C VAL A 25 -6.84 -12.52 5.73
N ILE A 26 -7.17 -11.93 4.59
CA ILE A 26 -7.31 -12.64 3.32
C ILE A 26 -6.52 -11.87 2.27
N PRO A 27 -5.28 -12.27 1.95
CA PRO A 27 -4.45 -11.51 1.06
C PRO A 27 -4.90 -11.62 -0.40
N ALA A 28 -4.84 -10.51 -1.13
CA ALA A 28 -4.94 -10.51 -2.60
C ALA A 28 -3.79 -11.32 -3.22
N LEU A 29 -4.07 -11.96 -4.35
CA LEU A 29 -3.15 -12.80 -5.10
C LEU A 29 -2.52 -12.06 -6.29
N LYS A 30 -3.19 -11.04 -6.85
CA LYS A 30 -2.69 -10.29 -8.00
C LYS A 30 -1.44 -9.47 -7.65
N ASP A 31 -0.48 -9.47 -8.55
CA ASP A 31 0.72 -8.65 -8.47
C ASP A 31 0.42 -7.15 -8.62
N GLU A 32 1.26 -6.33 -8.00
CA GLU A 32 1.20 -4.87 -8.05
C GLU A 32 1.65 -4.38 -9.44
N VAL A 33 0.71 -3.92 -10.27
CA VAL A 33 1.04 -3.32 -11.58
C VAL A 33 0.73 -1.84 -11.56
N PHE A 34 1.78 -1.02 -11.45
CA PHE A 34 1.68 0.43 -11.57
C PHE A 34 1.61 0.80 -13.05
N LYS A 35 0.46 1.30 -13.51
CA LYS A 35 0.24 1.77 -14.88
C LYS A 35 -0.12 3.24 -14.88
N GLY A 36 0.42 3.97 -15.85
CA GLY A 36 0.14 5.40 -16.05
C GLY A 36 1.29 6.31 -15.62
N GLN A 37 1.17 7.59 -15.98
CA GLN A 37 2.14 8.63 -15.62
C GLN A 37 1.85 9.26 -14.25
N ASP A 38 0.58 9.23 -13.81
CA ASP A 38 0.18 9.71 -12.49
C ASP A 38 0.38 8.62 -11.43
N ILE A 39 1.37 8.83 -10.58
CA ILE A 39 1.76 7.92 -9.50
C ILE A 39 0.63 7.73 -8.48
N ASP A 40 -0.10 8.80 -8.14
CA ASP A 40 -1.15 8.73 -7.11
C ASP A 40 -2.36 7.97 -7.66
N ALA A 41 -2.75 8.23 -8.91
CA ALA A 41 -3.79 7.47 -9.58
C ALA A 41 -3.41 5.98 -9.73
N ALA A 42 -2.16 5.69 -10.13
CA ALA A 42 -1.65 4.32 -10.22
C ALA A 42 -1.70 3.61 -8.86
N LEU A 43 -1.26 4.28 -7.79
CA LEU A 43 -1.25 3.73 -6.43
C LEU A 43 -2.68 3.49 -5.91
N LYS A 44 -3.62 4.41 -6.17
CA LYS A 44 -5.05 4.21 -5.85
C LYS A 44 -5.62 2.97 -6.55
N ASN A 45 -5.33 2.81 -7.84
CA ASN A 45 -5.79 1.66 -8.63
C ASN A 45 -5.23 0.34 -8.09
N VAL A 46 -3.96 0.31 -7.67
CA VAL A 46 -3.35 -0.87 -7.04
C VAL A 46 -4.07 -1.22 -5.73
N ALA A 47 -4.31 -0.24 -4.85
CA ALA A 47 -5.01 -0.48 -3.59
C ALA A 47 -6.46 -0.94 -3.81
N LEU A 48 -7.19 -0.33 -4.75
CA LEU A 48 -8.55 -0.72 -5.13
C LEU A 48 -8.61 -2.13 -5.71
N SER A 49 -7.69 -2.47 -6.62
CA SER A 49 -7.62 -3.81 -7.23
C SER A 49 -7.50 -4.90 -6.17
N LYS A 50 -6.67 -4.69 -5.14
CA LYS A 50 -6.48 -5.64 -4.03
C LYS A 50 -7.75 -5.87 -3.23
N VAL A 51 -8.48 -4.81 -2.89
CA VAL A 51 -9.73 -4.96 -2.11
C VAL A 51 -10.85 -5.55 -2.97
N LYS A 52 -10.94 -5.20 -4.25
CA LYS A 52 -11.93 -5.75 -5.19
C LYS A 52 -11.76 -7.25 -5.40
N GLU A 53 -10.52 -7.71 -5.55
CA GLU A 53 -10.24 -9.15 -5.71
C GLU A 53 -10.76 -9.99 -4.53
N VAL A 54 -10.62 -9.49 -3.31
CA VAL A 54 -11.14 -10.16 -2.11
C VAL A 54 -12.65 -9.98 -2.00
N PHE A 55 -13.17 -8.79 -2.33
CA PHE A 55 -14.60 -8.49 -2.30
C PHE A 55 -15.42 -9.37 -3.26
N GLU A 56 -14.88 -9.73 -4.43
CA GLU A 56 -15.52 -10.68 -5.36
C GLU A 56 -15.91 -12.01 -4.69
N LYS A 57 -15.15 -12.45 -3.68
CA LYS A 57 -15.40 -13.69 -2.92
C LYS A 57 -16.10 -13.46 -1.58
N HIS A 58 -16.15 -12.22 -1.12
CA HIS A 58 -16.65 -11.79 0.19
C HIS A 58 -17.55 -10.56 0.07
N ASN A 59 -18.52 -10.61 -0.84
CA ASN A 59 -19.33 -9.46 -1.26
C ASN A 59 -20.28 -8.89 -0.20
N ASN A 60 -20.37 -9.50 0.98
CA ASN A 60 -21.16 -9.05 2.13
C ASN A 60 -20.30 -8.47 3.26
N ASP A 61 -18.98 -8.42 3.08
CA ASP A 61 -18.01 -7.98 4.09
C ASP A 61 -17.36 -6.65 3.72
N CYS A 62 -16.71 -6.02 4.70
CA CYS A 62 -15.93 -4.81 4.51
C CYS A 62 -14.47 -5.18 4.33
N ILE A 63 -13.91 -4.88 3.15
CA ILE A 63 -12.53 -5.20 2.79
C ILE A 63 -11.69 -3.94 2.89
N ILE A 64 -10.61 -3.98 3.66
CA ILE A 64 -9.61 -2.92 3.74
C ILE A 64 -8.28 -3.40 3.18
N GLY A 65 -7.65 -2.57 2.36
CA GLY A 65 -6.37 -2.84 1.73
C GLY A 65 -5.52 -1.58 1.69
N ALA A 66 -4.22 -1.75 1.58
CA ALA A 66 -3.32 -0.62 1.42
C ALA A 66 -2.08 -1.03 0.62
N ASP A 67 -1.53 -0.04 -0.07
CA ASP A 67 -0.29 -0.15 -0.82
C ASP A 67 0.63 1.02 -0.51
N THR A 68 1.94 0.80 -0.52
CA THR A 68 2.92 1.80 -0.09
C THR A 68 4.12 1.78 -1.01
N ILE A 69 4.45 2.95 -1.54
CA ILE A 69 5.60 3.18 -2.41
C ILE A 69 6.48 4.30 -1.87
N VAL A 70 7.75 4.27 -2.26
CA VAL A 70 8.67 5.37 -2.02
C VAL A 70 8.92 6.07 -3.36
N VAL A 71 8.77 7.39 -3.38
CA VAL A 71 9.04 8.23 -4.54
C VAL A 71 10.20 9.15 -4.24
N TYR A 72 11.16 9.19 -5.14
CA TYR A 72 12.29 10.10 -5.09
C TYR A 72 12.48 10.70 -6.47
N ASP A 73 12.54 12.02 -6.54
CA ASP A 73 12.70 12.79 -7.79
C ASP A 73 11.67 12.42 -8.88
N GLY A 74 10.41 12.29 -8.48
CA GLY A 74 9.30 11.93 -9.37
C GLY A 74 9.28 10.47 -9.84
N GLN A 75 10.16 9.60 -9.31
CA GLN A 75 10.25 8.19 -9.71
C GLN A 75 9.93 7.25 -8.55
N ILE A 76 9.20 6.18 -8.84
CA ILE A 76 8.92 5.10 -7.88
C ILE A 76 10.21 4.28 -7.68
N LEU A 77 10.70 4.24 -6.44
CA LEU A 77 11.80 3.37 -6.04
C LEU A 77 11.29 1.94 -5.88
N GLN A 78 11.77 1.06 -6.74
CA GLN A 78 11.45 -0.37 -6.69
C GLN A 78 12.14 -1.05 -5.50
N LYS A 79 11.60 -2.21 -5.11
CA LYS A 79 12.26 -3.06 -4.11
C LYS A 79 13.64 -3.47 -4.65
N PRO A 80 14.72 -3.26 -3.89
CA PRO A 80 16.06 -3.61 -4.36
C PRO A 80 16.16 -5.13 -4.53
N ALA A 81 16.68 -5.59 -5.67
CA ALA A 81 16.86 -7.00 -5.97
C ALA A 81 18.09 -7.60 -5.26
N SER A 82 19.01 -6.75 -4.77
CA SER A 82 20.23 -7.17 -4.09
C SER A 82 20.65 -6.23 -2.96
N LYS A 83 21.54 -6.71 -2.07
CA LYS A 83 22.18 -5.87 -1.04
C LYS A 83 22.92 -4.67 -1.64
N THR A 84 23.56 -4.87 -2.79
CA THR A 84 24.29 -3.80 -3.49
C THR A 84 23.33 -2.72 -3.99
N GLU A 85 22.18 -3.09 -4.55
CA GLU A 85 21.14 -2.14 -4.93
C GLU A 85 20.50 -1.45 -3.73
N ALA A 86 20.26 -2.19 -2.65
CA ALA A 86 19.77 -1.60 -1.40
C ALA A 86 20.75 -0.53 -0.88
N PHE A 87 22.05 -0.82 -0.87
CA PHE A 87 23.08 0.14 -0.47
C PHE A 87 23.10 1.38 -1.39
N LYS A 88 23.02 1.18 -2.72
CA LYS A 88 22.91 2.30 -3.69
C LYS A 88 21.68 3.16 -3.42
N THR A 89 20.53 2.52 -3.19
CA THR A 89 19.26 3.20 -2.90
C THR A 89 19.34 3.99 -1.59
N LEU A 90 19.87 3.40 -0.52
CA LEU A 90 20.06 4.07 0.76
C LEU A 90 21.04 5.24 0.66
N LYS A 91 22.17 5.06 -0.02
CA LYS A 91 23.15 6.14 -0.25
C LYS A 91 22.55 7.28 -1.08
N MET A 92 21.70 6.96 -2.06
CA MET A 92 21.00 7.96 -2.86
C MET A 92 20.01 8.79 -2.02
N LEU A 93 19.31 8.16 -1.06
CA LEU A 93 18.33 8.79 -0.18
C LEU A 93 18.93 9.51 1.04
N SER A 94 20.17 9.19 1.41
CA SER A 94 20.86 9.74 2.57
C SER A 94 20.94 11.27 2.51
N GLY A 95 20.43 11.94 3.54
CA GLY A 95 20.38 13.41 3.64
C GLY A 95 19.35 14.07 2.72
N LYS A 96 18.52 13.30 1.99
CA LYS A 96 17.58 13.83 1.00
C LYS A 96 16.13 13.53 1.36
N VAL A 97 15.26 14.48 1.01
CA VAL A 97 13.82 14.31 1.13
C VAL A 97 13.33 13.32 0.07
N HIS A 98 12.55 12.34 0.50
CA HIS A 98 11.80 11.42 -0.34
C HIS A 98 10.37 11.32 0.18
N GLU A 99 9.46 10.91 -0.69
CA GLU A 99 8.05 10.79 -0.36
C GLU A 99 7.70 9.33 -0.13
N VAL A 100 7.09 9.04 1.02
CA VAL A 100 6.44 7.76 1.27
C VAL A 100 4.95 7.97 1.02
N LYS A 101 4.44 7.37 -0.05
CA LYS A 101 3.03 7.46 -0.44
C LYS A 101 2.34 6.17 -0.07
N THR A 102 1.22 6.26 0.64
CA THR A 102 0.39 5.10 1.00
C THR A 102 -1.03 5.32 0.50
N ALA A 103 -1.50 4.46 -0.39
CA ALA A 103 -2.92 4.36 -0.70
C ALA A 103 -3.60 3.42 0.28
N VAL A 104 -4.76 3.81 0.78
CA VAL A 104 -5.66 2.96 1.56
C VAL A 104 -6.99 2.89 0.82
N ALA A 105 -7.48 1.67 0.60
CA ALA A 105 -8.74 1.41 -0.06
C ALA A 105 -9.67 0.63 0.87
N LEU A 106 -10.96 0.93 0.79
CA LEU A 106 -12.03 0.23 1.46
C LEU A 106 -13.13 -0.10 0.43
N CYS A 107 -13.58 -1.35 0.44
CA CYS A 107 -14.66 -1.83 -0.42
C CYS A 107 -15.67 -2.61 0.42
N SER A 108 -16.96 -2.31 0.23
CA SER A 108 -18.09 -2.92 0.94
C SER A 108 -19.31 -2.91 0.00
N PRO A 109 -20.43 -3.58 0.35
CA PRO A 109 -21.60 -3.68 -0.55
C PRO A 109 -22.11 -2.35 -1.11
N ASN A 110 -22.05 -1.29 -0.30
CA ASN A 110 -22.65 0.01 -0.63
C ASN A 110 -21.62 1.14 -0.72
N HIS A 111 -20.33 0.84 -0.54
CA HIS A 111 -19.32 1.88 -0.42
C HIS A 111 -17.96 1.43 -0.94
N GLU A 112 -17.36 2.29 -1.75
CA GLU A 112 -15.99 2.19 -2.22
C GLU A 112 -15.29 3.51 -1.97
N VAL A 113 -14.18 3.48 -1.23
CA VAL A 113 -13.36 4.65 -0.94
C VAL A 113 -11.90 4.30 -1.15
N VAL A 114 -11.15 5.23 -1.72
CA VAL A 114 -9.71 5.16 -1.79
C VAL A 114 -9.12 6.53 -1.55
N ASP A 115 -8.06 6.58 -0.74
CA ASP A 115 -7.32 7.80 -0.50
C ASP A 115 -5.82 7.56 -0.50
N VAL A 116 -5.03 8.62 -0.77
CA VAL A 116 -3.57 8.58 -0.78
C VAL A 116 -3.04 9.59 0.21
N VAL A 117 -2.22 9.10 1.15
CA VAL A 117 -1.50 9.94 2.09
C VAL A 117 -0.04 9.98 1.69
N THR A 118 0.50 11.20 1.54
CA THR A 118 1.92 11.44 1.25
C THR A 118 2.63 11.93 2.50
N THR A 119 3.70 11.25 2.89
CA THR A 119 4.58 11.66 3.99
C THR A 119 5.97 11.97 3.46
N LYS A 120 6.48 13.17 3.73
CA LYS A 120 7.88 13.52 3.43
C LYS A 120 8.80 12.96 4.50
N SER A 121 9.84 12.25 4.09
CA SER A 121 10.79 11.55 4.96
C SER A 121 12.23 11.92 4.57
N ILE A 122 13.12 11.96 5.57
CA ILE A 122 14.56 12.18 5.38
C ILE A 122 15.29 11.04 6.06
N LEU A 123 16.13 10.34 5.30
CA LEU A 123 17.04 9.35 5.87
C LEU A 123 18.24 10.11 6.46
N LYS A 124 18.45 10.00 7.78
CA LYS A 124 19.61 10.61 8.44
C LYS A 124 20.90 10.02 7.85
N SER A 125 21.88 10.90 7.62
CA SER A 125 23.19 10.59 7.05
C SER A 125 24.03 9.71 7.95
#